data_AF-A0A1L0D9J7-F1
#
_entry.id   AF-A0A1L0D9J7-F1
#
_cell.length_a   1.000
_cell.length_b   1.000
_cell.length_c   1.000
_cell.angle_alpha   90.00
_cell.angle_beta   90.00
_cell.angle_gamma   90.00
#
_symmetry.space_group_name_H-M   'P 1'
#
loop_
_entity.id
_entity.type
_entity.pdbx_description
1 polymer ?
#
loop_
_entity_poly.entity_id
_entity_poly.type
_entity_poly.pdbx_seq_one_letter_code
_entity_poly.pdbx_strand_id
1 'polypeptide(L)'
;MDDSYFYQPSNPGPTRAVKWLVLLLLLRVKKPISWSVFLSLNSTIRSLLKEWIRPKHKDPETVDRRVRKLSNLLSVGFLYSAVSSNVRIPKDYLLLYIFMTYYGELNPPSSNIVVSPSTTRYFKLSSYKKDLWVRRLYEKKHFFIYLFLFGQLLSNYLTPTKYKLNQKYLSSSIKSQIFNPIWINFSMGVNSQTLNWLGLLKAYVKHNAMLIGIFGLTEFKLRFIAHYIELQHDAYRGTGGLKEIVRNYVAYVLNKANEIANFIYGPNILSMFLLALTAPMLTKYPALRRTYLSDVKLFIKNYIKAIGFVAAFATMAANSMDFIPSFGYRRIKGDDGPSNIRRLPSSFMDALNIYLFRLIVLSKWRIVKENHPWFTILKIGSWERIESLIMCYGVWKLMNLNDYVTKHRSGPHAEECSRIALVPMMRGIDRLMS
;
A
#
# COMPACT_ATOMS: atom_id res chain seq x y z
N MET A 1 52.26 -7.61 -0.27
CA MET A 1 51.27 -6.64 0.25
C MET A 1 50.54 -6.12 -0.97
N ASP A 2 49.27 -6.47 -1.14
CA ASP A 2 48.47 -6.04 -2.28
C ASP A 2 48.04 -4.58 -2.10
N ASP A 3 48.47 -3.72 -3.02
CA ASP A 3 48.10 -2.29 -3.10
C ASP A 3 46.64 -2.04 -3.54
N SER A 4 45.81 -3.09 -3.59
CA SER A 4 44.39 -2.99 -3.94
C SER A 4 43.53 -2.24 -2.91
N TYR A 5 44.09 -1.83 -1.77
CA TYR A 5 43.40 -1.05 -0.73
C TYR A 5 43.43 0.47 -0.96
N PHE A 6 44.24 0.98 -1.90
CA PHE A 6 44.37 2.43 -2.15
C PHE A 6 43.57 2.97 -3.32
N TYR A 7 42.85 2.13 -4.07
CA TYR A 7 41.83 2.63 -5.00
C TYR A 7 40.56 3.00 -4.22
N GLN A 8 40.57 4.19 -3.61
CA GLN A 8 39.32 4.89 -3.33
C GLN A 8 38.74 5.29 -4.68
N PRO A 9 37.62 4.71 -5.15
CA PRO A 9 36.97 5.23 -6.35
C PRO A 9 36.67 6.71 -6.12
N SER A 10 36.95 7.55 -7.12
CA SER A 10 36.73 9.00 -7.08
C SER A 10 35.36 9.28 -6.45
N ASN A 11 35.34 9.85 -5.25
CA ASN A 11 34.12 10.04 -4.48
C ASN A 11 33.26 11.10 -5.21
N PRO A 12 32.26 10.72 -6.02
CA PRO A 12 31.63 11.64 -6.96
C PRO A 12 30.57 12.50 -6.26
N GLY A 13 30.48 12.43 -4.93
CA GLY A 13 29.52 13.16 -4.09
C GLY A 13 29.50 14.66 -4.38
N PRO A 14 30.64 15.37 -4.35
CA PRO A 14 30.69 16.82 -4.60
C PRO A 14 30.29 17.19 -6.03
N THR A 15 30.77 16.46 -7.04
CA THR A 15 30.44 16.73 -8.45
C THR A 15 28.97 16.44 -8.74
N ARG A 16 28.40 15.39 -8.12
CA ARG A 16 26.97 15.07 -8.18
C ARG A 16 26.12 16.08 -7.42
N ALA A 17 26.62 16.65 -6.31
CA ALA A 17 25.95 17.71 -5.56
C ALA A 17 25.79 18.97 -6.42
N VAL A 18 26.84 19.35 -7.15
CA VAL A 18 26.80 20.50 -8.09
C VAL A 18 25.80 20.24 -9.22
N LYS A 19 25.79 19.04 -9.82
CA LYS A 19 24.81 18.68 -10.86
C LYS A 19 23.37 18.77 -10.34
N TRP A 20 23.09 18.24 -9.15
CA TRP A 20 21.77 18.36 -8.53
C TRP A 20 21.41 19.80 -8.21
N LEU A 21 22.35 20.59 -7.70
CA LEU A 21 22.13 22.00 -7.39
C LEU A 21 21.70 22.78 -8.63
N VAL A 22 22.42 22.63 -9.75
CA VAL A 22 22.09 23.27 -11.03
C VAL A 22 20.70 22.84 -11.50
N LEU A 23 20.40 21.54 -11.48
CA LEU A 23 19.10 21.02 -11.90
C LEU A 23 17.94 21.52 -11.00
N LEU A 24 18.15 21.58 -9.68
CA LEU A 24 17.14 22.07 -8.73
C LEU A 24 16.91 23.59 -8.85
N LEU A 25 17.97 24.34 -9.19
CA LEU A 25 17.85 25.78 -9.50
C LEU A 25 17.06 26.00 -10.79
N LEU A 26 17.33 25.22 -11.85
CA LEU A 26 16.57 25.26 -13.11
C LEU A 26 15.08 24.94 -12.87
N LEU A 27 14.80 23.94 -12.01
CA LEU A 27 13.45 23.56 -11.63
C LEU A 27 12.80 24.48 -10.58
N ARG A 28 13.51 25.54 -10.14
CA ARG A 28 13.04 26.53 -9.14
C ARG A 28 12.55 25.87 -7.84
N VAL A 29 13.25 24.83 -7.39
CA VAL A 29 12.91 24.11 -6.15
C VAL A 29 13.32 24.97 -4.95
N LYS A 30 12.45 25.06 -3.93
CA LYS A 30 12.77 25.76 -2.67
C LYS A 30 13.91 25.05 -1.94
N LYS A 31 14.88 25.81 -1.41
CA LYS A 31 16.06 25.31 -0.68
C LYS A 31 16.87 24.26 -1.48
N PRO A 32 17.36 24.61 -2.68
CA PRO A 32 18.02 23.66 -3.57
C PRO A 32 19.35 23.13 -3.00
N ILE A 33 20.03 23.91 -2.15
CA ILE A 33 21.27 23.51 -1.46
C ILE A 33 21.00 22.35 -0.49
N SER A 34 19.98 22.45 0.37
CA SER A 34 19.67 21.38 1.32
C SER A 34 19.24 20.10 0.62
N TRP A 35 18.53 20.22 -0.51
CA TRP A 35 18.19 19.09 -1.37
C TRP A 35 19.42 18.48 -2.04
N SER A 36 20.31 19.28 -2.63
CA SER A 36 21.51 18.75 -3.30
C SER A 36 22.40 17.99 -2.32
N VAL A 37 22.59 18.51 -1.11
CA VAL A 37 23.36 17.85 -0.04
C VAL A 37 22.72 16.51 0.32
N PHE A 38 21.41 16.46 0.56
CA PHE A 38 20.72 15.21 0.87
C PHE A 38 20.81 14.18 -0.28
N LEU A 39 20.71 14.60 -1.53
CA LEU A 39 20.66 13.72 -2.71
C LEU A 39 22.03 13.13 -3.11
N SER A 40 23.15 13.62 -2.56
CA SER A 40 24.47 13.31 -3.12
C SER A 40 25.63 13.18 -2.12
N LEU A 41 25.53 13.73 -0.90
CA LEU A 41 26.66 13.78 0.03
C LEU A 41 26.59 12.71 1.13
N ASN A 42 25.67 11.74 1.08
CA ASN A 42 25.60 10.69 2.11
C ASN A 42 26.89 9.86 2.21
N SER A 43 27.48 9.46 1.07
CA SER A 43 28.73 8.71 1.01
C SER A 43 29.92 9.51 1.55
N THR A 44 29.97 10.81 1.26
CA THR A 44 31.00 11.73 1.76
C THR A 44 30.87 11.99 3.27
N ILE A 45 29.64 12.19 3.77
CA ILE A 45 29.39 12.29 5.22
C ILE A 45 29.83 11.00 5.93
N ARG A 46 29.58 9.85 5.30
CA ARG A 46 29.98 8.54 5.84
C ARG A 46 31.49 8.37 5.89
N SER A 47 32.23 8.75 4.84
CA SER A 47 33.70 8.64 4.84
C SER A 47 34.33 9.53 5.91
N LEU A 48 33.89 10.78 6.02
CA LEU A 48 34.37 11.72 7.04
C LEU A 48 34.11 11.21 8.47
N LEU A 49 32.90 10.71 8.74
CA LEU A 49 32.58 10.14 10.06
C LEU A 49 33.38 8.86 10.35
N LYS A 50 33.65 8.03 9.34
CA LYS A 50 34.50 6.84 9.51
C LYS A 50 35.91 7.23 9.90
N GLU A 51 36.53 8.18 9.21
CA GLU A 51 37.87 8.67 9.52
C GLU A 51 37.95 9.25 10.94
N TRP A 52 36.94 9.98 11.37
CA TRP A 52 36.90 10.60 12.70
C TRP A 52 36.69 9.60 13.86
N ILE A 53 35.98 8.49 13.62
CA ILE A 53 35.56 7.53 14.66
C ILE A 53 36.45 6.27 14.72
N ARG A 54 37.05 5.86 13.59
CA ARG A 54 37.90 4.66 13.46
C ARG A 54 39.03 4.53 14.49
N PRO A 55 39.73 5.60 14.96
CA PRO A 55 40.84 5.43 15.90
C PRO A 55 40.44 5.10 17.36
N LYS A 56 39.14 5.02 17.71
CA LYS A 56 38.73 5.05 19.14
C LYS A 56 38.16 3.75 19.76
N HIS A 57 37.91 2.64 19.03
CA HIS A 57 37.09 1.53 19.57
C HIS A 57 37.49 0.09 19.13
N LYS A 58 37.27 -0.89 20.03
CA LYS A 58 37.64 -2.32 19.88
C LYS A 58 36.72 -3.18 18.98
N ASP A 59 35.44 -2.81 18.79
CA ASP A 59 34.46 -3.61 18.01
C ASP A 59 34.15 -3.00 16.62
N PRO A 60 34.80 -3.47 15.54
CA PRO A 60 34.71 -2.83 14.23
C PRO A 60 33.29 -2.88 13.62
N GLU A 61 32.56 -3.97 13.81
CA GLU A 61 31.21 -4.12 13.25
C GLU A 61 30.17 -3.22 13.91
N THR A 62 30.22 -3.10 15.24
CA THR A 62 29.29 -2.25 15.99
C THR A 62 29.55 -0.78 15.67
N VAL A 63 30.82 -0.41 15.51
CA VAL A 63 31.24 0.94 15.10
C VAL A 63 30.75 1.25 13.70
N ASP A 64 31.02 0.41 12.70
CA ASP A 64 30.55 0.64 11.32
C ASP A 64 29.02 0.80 11.27
N ARG A 65 28.27 -0.03 12.02
CA ARG A 65 26.81 0.11 12.12
C ARG A 65 26.38 1.45 12.73
N ARG A 66 27.03 1.92 13.79
CA ARG A 66 26.71 3.21 14.44
C ARG A 66 27.04 4.38 13.52
N VAL A 67 28.20 4.34 12.85
CA VAL A 67 28.63 5.36 11.89
C VAL A 67 27.66 5.46 10.72
N ARG A 68 27.22 4.34 10.14
CA ARG A 68 26.20 4.34 9.08
C ARG A 68 24.88 4.98 9.54
N LYS A 69 24.39 4.60 10.72
CA LYS A 69 23.16 5.19 11.30
C LYS A 69 23.28 6.69 11.54
N LEU A 70 24.43 7.15 12.01
CA LEU A 70 24.72 8.57 12.24
C LEU A 70 24.83 9.34 10.92
N SER A 71 25.52 8.80 9.92
CA SER A 71 25.61 9.38 8.58
C SER A 71 24.23 9.54 7.93
N ASN A 72 23.39 8.50 8.04
CA ASN A 72 22.02 8.54 7.55
C ASN A 72 21.19 9.59 8.31
N LEU A 73 21.41 9.72 9.63
CA LEU A 73 20.72 10.73 10.46
C LEU A 73 21.09 12.16 10.03
N LEU A 74 22.38 12.44 9.82
CA LEU A 74 22.86 13.74 9.35
C LEU A 74 22.31 14.07 7.96
N SER A 75 22.32 13.10 7.04
CA SER A 75 21.77 13.26 5.69
C SER A 75 20.28 13.63 5.75
N VAL A 76 19.53 12.93 6.58
CA VAL A 76 18.11 13.21 6.81
C VAL A 76 17.87 14.57 7.50
N GLY A 77 18.83 15.08 8.28
CA GLY A 77 18.81 16.45 8.78
C GLY A 77 18.74 17.50 7.66
N PHE A 78 19.47 17.28 6.57
CA PHE A 78 19.38 18.13 5.37
C PHE A 78 18.03 18.00 4.66
N LEU A 79 17.46 16.79 4.61
CA LEU A 79 16.08 16.59 4.11
C LEU A 79 15.06 17.37 4.95
N TYR A 80 15.18 17.34 6.29
CA TYR A 80 14.31 18.11 7.16
C TYR A 80 14.42 19.61 6.90
N SER A 81 15.64 20.13 6.76
CA SER A 81 15.87 21.54 6.41
C SER A 81 15.19 21.89 5.08
N ALA A 82 15.29 21.00 4.08
CA ALA A 82 14.70 21.20 2.76
C ALA A 82 13.16 21.19 2.75
N VAL A 83 12.54 20.30 3.53
CA VAL A 83 11.09 20.02 3.46
C VAL A 83 10.26 20.77 4.51
N SER A 84 10.82 21.04 5.69
CA SER A 84 10.07 21.56 6.85
C SER A 84 9.21 22.80 6.55
N SER A 85 9.73 23.75 5.78
CA SER A 85 9.03 24.99 5.40
C SER A 85 8.35 24.94 4.04
N ASN A 86 8.36 23.81 3.34
CA ASN A 86 7.79 23.69 2.00
C ASN A 86 6.37 23.12 2.03
N VAL A 87 5.37 23.99 1.91
CA VAL A 87 3.94 23.64 1.90
C VAL A 87 3.54 22.85 0.64
N ARG A 88 4.29 22.95 -0.46
CA ARG A 88 3.97 22.24 -1.71
C ARG A 88 4.14 20.72 -1.60
N ILE A 89 4.89 20.26 -0.61
CA ILE A 89 5.16 18.83 -0.41
C ILE A 89 4.05 18.26 0.49
N PRO A 90 3.28 17.24 0.04
CA PRO A 90 2.25 16.61 0.85
C PRO A 90 2.89 15.69 1.90
N LYS A 91 3.39 16.30 2.98
CA LYS A 91 4.12 15.64 4.07
C LYS A 91 3.28 14.54 4.73
N ASP A 92 1.99 14.77 4.91
CA ASP A 92 1.02 13.83 5.46
C ASP A 92 0.91 12.54 4.63
N TYR A 93 0.81 12.68 3.30
CA TYR A 93 0.76 11.56 2.38
C TYR A 93 2.08 10.79 2.33
N LEU A 94 3.20 11.50 2.19
CA LEU A 94 4.54 10.91 2.15
C LEU A 94 4.87 10.17 3.44
N LEU A 95 4.53 10.76 4.58
CA LEU A 95 4.67 10.14 5.90
C LEU A 95 3.94 8.80 5.94
N LEU A 96 2.64 8.78 5.63
CA LEU A 96 1.85 7.53 5.64
C LEU A 96 2.36 6.52 4.62
N TYR A 97 2.77 6.98 3.43
CA TYR A 97 3.36 6.13 2.41
C TYR A 97 4.62 5.44 2.93
N ILE A 98 5.57 6.19 3.46
CA ILE A 98 6.85 5.70 3.97
C ILE A 98 6.66 4.67 5.08
N PHE A 99 5.84 4.98 6.09
CA PHE A 99 5.66 4.08 7.22
C PHE A 99 4.89 2.82 6.85
N MET A 100 3.83 2.95 6.05
CA MET A 100 3.07 1.77 5.61
C MET A 100 3.87 0.88 4.67
N THR A 101 4.69 1.44 3.78
CA THR A 101 5.59 0.63 2.94
C THR A 101 6.69 -0.03 3.77
N TYR A 102 7.26 0.68 4.75
CA TYR A 102 8.26 0.09 5.66
C TYR A 102 7.69 -1.10 6.45
N TYR A 103 6.56 -0.93 7.13
CA TYR A 103 5.99 -1.97 7.99
C TYR A 103 5.11 -2.99 7.25
N GLY A 104 4.61 -2.65 6.06
CA GLY A 104 3.74 -3.50 5.25
C GLY A 104 4.49 -4.39 4.27
N GLU A 105 5.48 -3.86 3.57
CA GLU A 105 6.13 -4.55 2.43
C GLU A 105 7.60 -4.89 2.71
N LEU A 106 8.35 -3.93 3.26
CA LEU A 106 9.81 -4.00 3.33
C LEU A 106 10.32 -4.74 4.57
N ASN A 107 9.72 -4.46 5.73
CA ASN A 107 10.09 -5.08 7.00
C ASN A 107 8.85 -5.47 7.82
N PRO A 108 8.00 -6.35 7.29
CA PRO A 108 6.80 -6.79 7.99
C PRO A 108 7.13 -7.57 9.27
N PRO A 109 6.17 -7.71 10.20
CA PRO A 109 6.30 -8.60 11.35
C PRO A 109 6.75 -10.03 11.02
N SER A 110 6.46 -10.50 9.81
CA SER A 110 6.84 -11.82 9.32
C SER A 110 8.29 -11.93 8.83
N SER A 111 8.96 -10.83 8.50
CA SER A 111 10.33 -10.91 7.97
C SER A 111 11.34 -11.25 9.07
N ASN A 112 12.37 -12.02 8.72
CA ASN A 112 13.43 -12.37 9.66
C ASN A 112 14.49 -11.27 9.79
N ILE A 113 14.35 -10.19 9.03
CA ILE A 113 15.28 -9.07 8.99
C ILE A 113 15.21 -8.24 10.28
N VAL A 114 16.38 -8.11 10.94
CA VAL A 114 16.56 -7.37 12.20
C VAL A 114 17.48 -6.17 11.96
N VAL A 115 16.91 -5.05 11.52
CA VAL A 115 17.67 -3.80 11.29
C VAL A 115 18.17 -3.16 12.60
N SER A 116 17.38 -3.27 13.67
CA SER A 116 17.70 -2.69 14.99
C SER A 116 17.25 -3.63 16.11
N PRO A 117 18.16 -4.46 16.67
CA PRO A 117 17.81 -5.53 17.61
C PRO A 117 17.00 -5.08 18.83
N SER A 118 17.24 -3.88 19.34
CA SER A 118 16.57 -3.35 20.53
C SER A 118 15.08 -3.05 20.32
N THR A 119 14.68 -2.68 19.10
CA THR A 119 13.29 -2.28 18.81
C THR A 119 12.55 -3.35 18.02
N THR A 120 13.22 -4.10 17.15
CA THR A 120 12.53 -4.99 16.20
C THR A 120 12.03 -6.28 16.85
N ARG A 121 12.68 -6.81 17.91
CA ARG A 121 12.31 -8.09 18.54
C ARG A 121 10.82 -8.15 18.92
N TYR A 122 10.30 -7.11 19.55
CA TYR A 122 8.91 -7.06 20.00
C TYR A 122 7.87 -6.98 18.87
N PHE A 123 8.28 -6.66 17.64
CA PHE A 123 7.38 -6.58 16.48
C PHE A 123 7.47 -7.79 15.55
N LYS A 124 8.34 -8.78 15.84
CA LYS A 124 8.52 -9.95 14.98
C LYS A 124 7.66 -11.13 15.42
N LEU A 125 7.03 -11.79 14.45
CA LEU A 125 6.27 -13.01 14.65
C LEU A 125 7.13 -14.17 15.18
N SER A 126 8.42 -14.19 14.81
CA SER A 126 9.38 -15.17 15.32
C SER A 126 9.59 -15.09 16.84
N SER A 127 9.26 -13.96 17.47
CA SER A 127 9.34 -13.80 18.93
C SER A 127 8.12 -14.36 19.67
N TYR A 128 7.05 -14.74 18.96
CA TYR A 128 5.85 -15.34 19.53
C TYR A 128 5.80 -16.86 19.25
N LYS A 129 5.27 -17.64 20.21
CA LYS A 129 5.10 -19.10 20.04
C LYS A 129 4.18 -19.42 18.86
N LYS A 130 4.41 -20.56 18.19
CA LYS A 130 3.65 -20.97 16.98
C LYS A 130 2.14 -21.06 17.23
N ASP A 131 1.71 -21.58 18.38
CA ASP A 131 0.30 -21.77 18.71
C ASP A 131 -0.42 -20.56 19.29
N LEU A 132 0.28 -19.43 19.45
CA LEU A 132 -0.38 -18.23 19.96
C LEU A 132 -1.43 -17.72 18.96
N TRP A 133 -2.60 -17.34 19.50
CA TRP A 133 -3.71 -16.76 18.74
C TRP A 133 -3.28 -15.57 17.86
N VAL A 134 -2.30 -14.78 18.31
CA VAL A 134 -1.72 -13.64 17.58
C VAL A 134 -1.14 -14.06 16.23
N ARG A 135 -0.42 -15.20 16.17
CA ARG A 135 0.19 -15.68 14.93
C ARG A 135 -0.87 -16.20 13.95
N ARG A 136 -1.84 -16.97 14.44
CA ARG A 136 -2.99 -17.46 13.63
C ARG A 136 -3.81 -16.31 13.05
N LEU A 137 -4.04 -15.26 13.84
CA LEU A 137 -4.77 -14.07 13.41
C LEU A 137 -3.98 -13.27 12.38
N TYR A 138 -2.65 -13.18 12.53
CA TYR A 138 -1.79 -12.53 11.54
C TYR A 138 -1.76 -13.28 10.20
N GLU A 139 -1.67 -14.60 10.21
CA GLU A 139 -1.67 -15.43 8.99
C GLU A 139 -2.97 -15.25 8.18
N LYS A 140 -4.10 -15.08 8.86
CA LYS A 140 -5.42 -14.85 8.24
C LYS A 140 -5.86 -13.39 8.21
N LYS A 141 -4.95 -12.44 8.47
CA LYS A 141 -5.28 -11.00 8.63
C LYS A 141 -6.05 -10.40 7.46
N HIS A 142 -5.78 -10.86 6.23
CA HIS A 142 -6.39 -10.37 5.01
C HIS A 142 -7.91 -10.58 4.98
N PHE A 143 -8.40 -11.65 5.62
CA PHE A 143 -9.83 -11.95 5.73
C PHE A 143 -10.57 -10.98 6.64
N PHE A 144 -9.94 -10.48 7.70
CA PHE A 144 -10.61 -9.62 8.67
C PHE A 144 -10.45 -8.14 8.32
N ILE A 145 -9.24 -7.74 7.93
CA ILE A 145 -8.92 -6.32 7.66
C ILE A 145 -9.82 -5.77 6.57
N TYR A 146 -10.01 -6.48 5.46
CA TYR A 146 -10.85 -6.01 4.36
C TYR A 146 -12.29 -5.72 4.80
N LEU A 147 -12.87 -6.56 5.66
CA LEU A 147 -14.24 -6.40 6.18
C LEU A 147 -14.41 -5.06 6.89
N PHE A 148 -13.48 -4.75 7.79
CA PHE A 148 -13.48 -3.51 8.54
C PHE A 148 -13.23 -2.30 7.64
N LEU A 149 -12.30 -2.42 6.68
CA LEU A 149 -12.00 -1.34 5.74
C LEU A 149 -13.21 -1.03 4.85
N PHE A 150 -13.84 -2.05 4.27
CA PHE A 150 -15.02 -1.87 3.43
C PHE A 150 -16.18 -1.26 4.22
N GLY A 151 -16.50 -1.80 5.41
CA GLY A 151 -17.53 -1.22 6.28
C GLY A 151 -17.24 0.25 6.65
N GLN A 152 -15.98 0.58 6.92
CA GLN A 152 -15.57 1.96 7.22
C GLN A 152 -15.63 2.88 6.00
N LEU A 153 -15.28 2.41 4.80
CA LEU A 153 -15.39 3.17 3.55
C LEU A 153 -16.86 3.43 3.21
N LEU A 154 -17.68 2.40 3.28
CA LEU A 154 -19.12 2.49 3.03
C LEU A 154 -19.79 3.48 3.99
N SER A 155 -19.47 3.38 5.28
CA SER A 155 -19.92 4.32 6.30
C SER A 155 -19.47 5.76 6.01
N ASN A 156 -18.21 5.97 5.59
CA ASN A 156 -17.73 7.31 5.21
C ASN A 156 -18.44 7.87 3.99
N TYR A 157 -18.80 7.01 3.02
CA TYR A 157 -19.48 7.41 1.80
C TYR A 157 -20.96 7.73 2.04
N LEU A 158 -21.69 6.84 2.72
CA LEU A 158 -23.15 6.93 2.86
C LEU A 158 -23.61 7.80 4.04
N THR A 159 -22.80 8.02 5.09
CA THR A 159 -23.26 8.80 6.24
C THR A 159 -23.42 10.28 5.87
N PRO A 160 -24.65 10.84 5.91
CA PRO A 160 -24.85 12.27 5.72
C PRO A 160 -24.19 13.00 6.91
N THR A 161 -23.37 13.99 6.60
CA THR A 161 -22.79 14.88 7.61
C THR A 161 -23.17 16.31 7.26
N LYS A 162 -23.36 17.17 8.27
CA LYS A 162 -23.81 18.58 8.14
C LYS A 162 -23.02 19.36 7.06
N TYR A 163 -21.80 18.95 6.76
CA TYR A 163 -20.92 19.55 5.73
C TYR A 163 -20.34 18.52 4.74
N LYS A 164 -20.91 17.31 4.64
CA LYS A 164 -20.39 16.19 3.82
C LYS A 164 -18.88 15.93 4.03
N LEU A 165 -18.32 16.23 5.22
CA LEU A 165 -16.88 16.16 5.52
C LEU A 165 -16.29 14.79 5.21
N ASN A 166 -16.99 13.71 5.58
CA ASN A 166 -16.52 12.36 5.27
C ASN A 166 -16.43 12.10 3.76
N GLN A 167 -17.31 12.71 2.96
CA GLN A 167 -17.28 12.62 1.48
C GLN A 167 -16.31 13.61 0.84
N LYS A 168 -15.90 14.68 1.56
CA LYS A 168 -14.88 15.65 1.13
C LYS A 168 -13.48 15.07 1.24
N TYR A 169 -13.18 14.34 2.32
CA TYR A 169 -11.86 13.73 2.56
C TYR A 169 -11.75 12.28 2.09
N LEU A 170 -12.83 11.67 1.59
CA LEU A 170 -12.74 10.40 0.87
C LEU A 170 -11.92 10.61 -0.41
N SER A 171 -11.10 9.62 -0.78
CA SER A 171 -10.35 9.64 -2.04
C SER A 171 -11.29 9.94 -3.21
N SER A 172 -10.99 11.02 -3.95
CA SER A 172 -11.80 11.43 -5.12
C SER A 172 -11.87 10.32 -6.16
N SER A 173 -10.79 9.56 -6.35
CA SER A 173 -10.74 8.42 -7.26
C SER A 173 -11.73 7.34 -6.84
N ILE A 174 -11.67 6.88 -5.58
CA ILE A 174 -12.59 5.84 -5.08
C ILE A 174 -14.04 6.33 -5.13
N LYS A 175 -14.28 7.59 -4.76
CA LYS A 175 -15.61 8.18 -4.80
C LYS A 175 -16.17 8.23 -6.23
N SER A 176 -15.43 8.81 -7.17
CA SER A 176 -15.90 9.07 -8.54
C SER A 176 -15.88 7.85 -9.44
N GLN A 177 -14.88 6.97 -9.28
CA GLN A 177 -14.71 5.80 -10.14
C GLN A 177 -15.38 4.56 -9.54
N ILE A 178 -15.40 4.36 -8.22
CA ILE A 178 -15.95 3.13 -7.62
C ILE A 178 -17.34 3.36 -7.04
N PHE A 179 -17.48 4.23 -6.03
CA PHE A 179 -18.75 4.34 -5.31
C PHE A 179 -19.85 5.02 -6.12
N ASN A 180 -19.58 6.18 -6.74
CA ASN A 180 -20.60 6.95 -7.45
C ASN A 180 -21.25 6.16 -8.60
N PRO A 181 -20.51 5.49 -9.50
CA PRO A 181 -21.13 4.75 -10.60
C PRO A 181 -21.99 3.56 -10.14
N ILE A 182 -21.79 3.09 -8.90
CA ILE A 182 -22.54 2.00 -8.31
C ILE A 182 -23.76 2.54 -7.56
N TRP A 183 -23.51 3.39 -6.55
CA TRP A 183 -24.53 3.86 -5.60
C TRP A 183 -25.49 4.90 -6.16
N ILE A 184 -25.15 5.62 -7.22
CA ILE A 184 -26.12 6.54 -7.85
C ILE A 184 -27.35 5.82 -8.42
N ASN A 185 -27.24 4.52 -8.69
CA ASN A 185 -28.33 3.71 -9.21
C ASN A 185 -29.27 3.21 -8.11
N PHE A 186 -28.93 3.42 -6.83
CA PHE A 186 -29.72 2.94 -5.69
C PHE A 186 -30.34 4.12 -4.95
N SER A 187 -31.65 4.06 -4.74
CA SER A 187 -32.39 5.05 -3.95
C SER A 187 -33.16 4.38 -2.83
N MET A 188 -33.02 4.91 -1.62
CA MET A 188 -33.84 4.54 -0.46
C MET A 188 -34.79 5.68 -0.13
N GLY A 189 -36.07 5.50 -0.43
CA GLY A 189 -37.16 6.35 0.01
C GLY A 189 -37.82 5.81 1.29
N VAL A 190 -38.74 6.61 1.85
CA VAL A 190 -39.48 6.26 3.09
C VAL A 190 -40.35 5.00 2.89
N ASN A 191 -40.90 4.80 1.68
CA ASN A 191 -41.80 3.69 1.35
C ASN A 191 -41.43 2.93 0.07
N SER A 192 -40.40 3.36 -0.66
CA SER A 192 -39.98 2.71 -1.91
C SER A 192 -38.47 2.62 -1.97
N GLN A 193 -38.00 1.49 -2.48
CA GLN A 193 -36.59 1.24 -2.72
C GLN A 193 -36.46 0.91 -4.20
N THR A 194 -35.62 1.66 -4.90
CA THR A 194 -35.46 1.49 -6.34
C THR A 194 -33.99 1.27 -6.68
N LEU A 195 -33.76 0.37 -7.62
CA LEU A 195 -32.45 0.07 -8.16
C LEU A 195 -32.51 0.11 -9.68
N ASN A 196 -31.76 1.03 -10.29
CA ASN A 196 -31.60 1.10 -11.73
C ASN A 196 -30.59 0.03 -12.21
N TRP A 197 -31.09 -1.17 -12.47
CA TRP A 197 -30.29 -2.30 -12.94
C TRP A 197 -29.56 -2.01 -14.25
N LEU A 198 -30.18 -1.28 -15.18
CA LEU A 198 -29.58 -0.97 -16.47
C LEU A 198 -28.40 0.02 -16.33
N GLY A 199 -28.54 1.02 -15.45
CA GLY A 199 -27.45 1.92 -15.09
C GLY A 199 -26.29 1.18 -14.41
N LEU A 200 -26.61 0.27 -13.48
CA LEU A 200 -25.62 -0.56 -12.79
C LEU A 200 -24.87 -1.47 -13.78
N LEU A 201 -25.59 -2.12 -14.70
CA LEU A 201 -25.02 -2.97 -15.74
C LEU A 201 -24.09 -2.19 -16.67
N LYS A 202 -24.51 -0.99 -17.12
CA LYS A 202 -23.65 -0.11 -17.93
C LYS A 202 -22.35 0.24 -17.20
N ALA A 203 -22.43 0.59 -15.92
CA ALA A 203 -21.26 0.87 -15.10
C ALA A 203 -20.37 -0.38 -14.94
N TYR A 204 -20.98 -1.54 -14.71
CA TYR A 204 -20.26 -2.81 -14.57
C TYR A 204 -19.49 -3.16 -15.85
N VAL A 205 -20.14 -3.10 -17.01
CA VAL A 205 -19.51 -3.36 -18.31
C VAL A 205 -18.35 -2.40 -18.56
N LYS A 206 -18.52 -1.11 -18.25
CA LYS A 206 -17.44 -0.11 -18.38
C LYS A 206 -16.23 -0.44 -17.50
N HIS A 207 -16.44 -0.80 -16.24
CA HIS A 207 -15.35 -1.20 -15.34
C HIS A 207 -14.69 -2.48 -15.82
N ASN A 208 -15.46 -3.46 -16.26
CA ASN A 208 -14.95 -4.73 -16.74
C ASN A 208 -14.09 -4.51 -18.00
N ALA A 209 -14.55 -3.72 -18.97
CA ALA A 209 -13.79 -3.36 -20.16
C ALA A 209 -12.46 -2.64 -19.82
N MET A 210 -12.47 -1.72 -18.85
CA MET A 210 -11.26 -1.07 -18.36
C MET A 210 -10.27 -2.08 -17.73
N LEU A 211 -10.78 -2.99 -16.89
CA LEU A 211 -9.96 -4.03 -16.25
C LEU A 211 -9.40 -5.02 -17.29
N ILE A 212 -10.18 -5.39 -18.30
CA ILE A 212 -9.73 -6.21 -19.44
C ILE A 212 -8.56 -5.53 -20.14
N GLY A 213 -8.65 -4.22 -20.42
CA GLY A 213 -7.56 -3.46 -21.03
C GLY A 213 -6.29 -3.45 -20.17
N ILE A 214 -6.42 -3.23 -18.87
CA ILE A 214 -5.30 -3.23 -17.91
C ILE A 214 -4.63 -4.61 -17.86
N PHE A 215 -5.41 -5.67 -17.57
CA PHE A 215 -4.87 -7.03 -17.47
C PHE A 215 -4.34 -7.55 -18.80
N GLY A 216 -4.98 -7.15 -19.90
CA GLY A 216 -4.48 -7.38 -21.24
C GLY A 216 -3.04 -6.89 -21.36
N LEU A 217 -2.82 -5.60 -21.15
CA LEU A 217 -1.49 -5.00 -21.28
C LEU A 217 -0.46 -5.54 -20.29
N THR A 218 -0.81 -5.69 -19.01
CA THR A 218 0.15 -6.10 -17.98
C THR A 218 0.58 -7.56 -18.11
N GLU A 219 -0.31 -8.44 -18.54
CA GLU A 219 -0.06 -9.89 -18.61
C GLU A 219 0.34 -10.35 -20.01
N PHE A 220 0.27 -9.47 -21.02
CA PHE A 220 0.61 -9.78 -22.40
C PHE A 220 2.01 -10.39 -22.53
N LYS A 221 3.01 -9.75 -21.92
CA LYS A 221 4.39 -10.24 -21.99
C LYS A 221 4.55 -11.63 -21.34
N LEU A 222 3.97 -11.81 -20.17
CA LEU A 222 4.18 -13.02 -19.35
C LEU A 222 3.39 -14.21 -19.85
N ARG A 223 2.18 -14.01 -20.39
CA ARG A 223 1.26 -15.10 -20.74
C ARG A 223 1.04 -15.28 -22.23
N PHE A 224 1.24 -14.24 -23.04
CA PHE A 224 1.13 -14.36 -24.49
C PHE A 224 2.52 -14.51 -25.13
N ILE A 225 3.40 -13.52 -24.93
CA ILE A 225 4.72 -13.51 -25.57
C ILE A 225 5.59 -14.68 -25.09
N ALA A 226 5.64 -14.94 -23.77
CA ALA A 226 6.46 -16.04 -23.24
C ALA A 226 6.05 -17.40 -23.82
N HIS A 227 4.75 -17.73 -23.79
CA HIS A 227 4.25 -18.98 -24.36
C HIS A 227 4.37 -19.04 -25.89
N TYR A 228 4.28 -17.90 -26.58
CA TYR A 228 4.54 -17.83 -28.02
C TYR A 228 6.00 -18.16 -28.34
N ILE A 229 6.95 -17.62 -27.57
CA ILE A 229 8.38 -17.92 -27.71
C ILE A 229 8.66 -19.39 -27.38
N GLU A 230 8.05 -19.93 -26.31
CA GLU A 230 8.16 -21.35 -25.96
C GLU A 230 7.63 -22.26 -27.07
N LEU A 231 6.55 -21.85 -27.76
CA LEU A 231 6.00 -22.57 -28.91
C LEU A 231 6.96 -22.53 -30.10
N GLN A 232 7.65 -21.42 -30.34
CA GLN A 232 8.63 -21.32 -31.43
C GLN A 232 9.90 -22.17 -31.20
N HIS A 233 10.23 -22.48 -29.95
CA HIS A 233 11.44 -23.23 -29.57
C HIS A 233 11.14 -24.68 -29.15
N ASP A 234 9.97 -25.22 -29.50
CA ASP A 234 9.49 -26.57 -29.12
C ASP A 234 9.56 -26.88 -27.61
N ALA A 235 9.60 -25.85 -26.77
CA ALA A 235 9.65 -25.95 -25.32
C ALA A 235 8.25 -25.82 -24.67
N TYR A 236 7.21 -25.65 -25.49
CA TYR A 236 5.85 -25.43 -25.02
C TYR A 236 5.24 -26.70 -24.41
N ARG A 237 4.82 -26.58 -23.15
CA ARG A 237 4.28 -27.70 -22.35
C ARG A 237 2.75 -27.84 -22.42
N GLY A 238 2.09 -27.08 -23.29
CA GLY A 238 0.64 -27.14 -23.52
C GLY A 238 0.28 -28.10 -24.66
N THR A 239 -1.01 -28.44 -24.77
CA THR A 239 -1.51 -29.44 -25.72
C THR A 239 -1.99 -28.87 -27.07
N GLY A 240 -1.53 -27.69 -27.48
CA GLY A 240 -1.96 -27.09 -28.75
C GLY A 240 -1.12 -25.90 -29.22
N GLY A 241 -1.44 -25.41 -30.42
CA GLY A 241 -0.70 -24.34 -31.10
C GLY A 241 -1.16 -22.92 -30.75
N LEU A 242 -0.80 -21.95 -31.59
CA LEU A 242 -1.04 -20.51 -31.38
C LEU A 242 -2.49 -20.16 -31.00
N LYS A 243 -3.48 -20.79 -31.64
CA LYS A 243 -4.90 -20.57 -31.38
C LYS A 243 -5.27 -20.87 -29.93
N GLU A 244 -4.68 -21.89 -29.32
CA GLU A 244 -4.92 -22.22 -27.92
C GLU A 244 -4.26 -21.19 -26.99
N ILE A 245 -3.05 -20.72 -27.31
CA ILE A 245 -2.37 -19.64 -26.57
C ILE A 245 -3.23 -18.37 -26.56
N VAL A 246 -3.74 -17.94 -27.72
CA VAL A 246 -4.64 -16.78 -27.85
C VAL A 246 -5.90 -16.98 -27.02
N ARG A 247 -6.59 -18.12 -27.19
CA ARG A 247 -7.84 -18.41 -26.46
C ARG A 247 -7.62 -18.41 -24.95
N ASN A 248 -6.53 -19.03 -24.50
CA ASN A 248 -6.22 -19.17 -23.09
C ASN A 248 -5.83 -17.84 -22.44
N TYR A 249 -5.08 -17.00 -23.17
CA TYR A 249 -4.76 -15.64 -22.75
C TYR A 249 -6.02 -14.77 -22.65
N VAL A 250 -6.90 -14.78 -23.66
CA VAL A 250 -8.17 -14.04 -23.62
C VAL A 250 -9.05 -14.53 -22.47
N ALA A 251 -9.19 -15.85 -22.31
CA ALA A 251 -9.94 -16.43 -21.21
C ALA A 251 -9.36 -16.01 -19.85
N TYR A 252 -8.04 -15.98 -19.71
CA TYR A 252 -7.37 -15.53 -18.49
C TYR A 252 -7.72 -14.06 -18.16
N VAL A 253 -7.54 -13.16 -19.12
CA VAL A 253 -7.80 -11.72 -18.95
C VAL A 253 -9.27 -11.47 -18.58
N LEU A 254 -10.21 -12.11 -19.30
CA LEU A 254 -11.63 -11.98 -19.02
C LEU A 254 -12.00 -12.48 -17.63
N ASN A 255 -11.48 -13.64 -17.23
CA ASN A 255 -11.75 -14.23 -15.91
C ASN A 255 -11.19 -13.36 -14.77
N LYS A 256 -9.97 -12.83 -14.91
CA LYS A 256 -9.36 -11.94 -13.91
C LYS A 256 -10.07 -10.59 -13.80
N ALA A 257 -10.40 -9.97 -14.92
CA ALA A 257 -11.13 -8.71 -14.95
C ALA A 257 -12.53 -8.86 -14.34
N ASN A 258 -13.25 -9.93 -14.71
CA ASN A 258 -14.57 -10.24 -14.18
C ASN A 258 -14.53 -10.48 -12.67
N GLU A 259 -13.54 -11.21 -12.17
CA GLU A 259 -13.40 -11.44 -10.73
C GLU A 259 -13.21 -10.13 -9.97
N ILE A 260 -12.30 -9.26 -10.41
CA ILE A 260 -12.06 -8.01 -9.69
C ILE A 260 -13.28 -7.09 -9.77
N ALA A 261 -14.00 -7.08 -10.90
CA ALA A 261 -15.27 -6.40 -11.00
C ALA A 261 -16.29 -6.97 -10.00
N ASN A 262 -16.43 -8.30 -9.91
CA ASN A 262 -17.33 -8.95 -8.95
C ASN A 262 -16.92 -8.67 -7.51
N PHE A 263 -15.63 -8.64 -7.21
CA PHE A 263 -15.11 -8.31 -5.90
C PHE A 263 -15.42 -6.86 -5.49
N ILE A 264 -15.49 -5.93 -6.45
CA ILE A 264 -15.91 -4.55 -6.21
C ILE A 264 -17.44 -4.45 -6.07
N TYR A 265 -18.19 -5.05 -6.98
CA TYR A 265 -19.64 -4.90 -7.05
C TYR A 265 -20.38 -5.75 -6.02
N GLY A 266 -19.90 -6.96 -5.74
CA GLY A 266 -20.47 -7.92 -4.79
C GLY A 266 -20.81 -7.31 -3.43
N PRO A 267 -19.84 -6.74 -2.69
CA PRO A 267 -20.13 -6.22 -1.36
C PRO A 267 -21.00 -4.96 -1.43
N ASN A 268 -20.98 -4.20 -2.52
CA ASN A 268 -21.85 -3.03 -2.69
C ASN A 268 -23.30 -3.43 -2.96
N ILE A 269 -23.55 -4.34 -3.89
CA ILE A 269 -24.90 -4.85 -4.21
C ILE A 269 -25.49 -5.55 -3.00
N LEU A 270 -24.69 -6.38 -2.30
CA LEU A 270 -25.15 -7.04 -1.09
C LEU A 270 -25.41 -6.05 0.04
N SER A 271 -24.62 -4.96 0.14
CA SER A 271 -24.93 -3.87 1.07
C SER A 271 -26.24 -3.16 0.73
N MET A 272 -26.52 -2.91 -0.55
CA MET A 272 -27.81 -2.33 -0.99
C MET A 272 -28.97 -3.24 -0.61
N PHE A 273 -28.84 -4.55 -0.85
CA PHE A 273 -29.84 -5.55 -0.48
C PHE A 273 -30.07 -5.61 1.04
N LEU A 274 -29.00 -5.65 1.84
CA LEU A 274 -29.11 -5.66 3.29
C LEU A 274 -29.70 -4.36 3.86
N LEU A 275 -29.32 -3.21 3.30
CA LEU A 275 -29.92 -1.91 3.65
C LEU A 275 -31.41 -1.90 3.33
N ALA A 276 -31.77 -2.35 2.12
CA ALA A 276 -33.14 -2.48 1.67
C ALA A 276 -33.98 -3.33 2.64
N LEU A 277 -33.46 -4.48 3.04
CA LEU A 277 -34.14 -5.43 3.92
C LEU A 277 -34.26 -4.93 5.37
N THR A 278 -33.23 -4.28 5.89
CA THR A 278 -33.15 -3.95 7.33
C THR A 278 -33.54 -2.51 7.67
N ALA A 279 -33.54 -1.58 6.71
CA ALA A 279 -33.94 -0.19 6.96
C ALA A 279 -35.38 -0.04 7.51
N PRO A 280 -36.40 -0.78 7.03
CA PRO A 280 -37.75 -0.72 7.60
C PRO A 280 -37.83 -1.20 9.06
N MET A 281 -36.89 -2.05 9.50
CA MET A 281 -36.86 -2.53 10.89
C MET A 281 -36.41 -1.44 11.88
N LEU A 282 -35.64 -0.46 11.41
CA LEU A 282 -35.12 0.63 12.25
C LEU A 282 -36.24 1.53 12.81
N THR A 283 -37.33 1.69 12.07
CA THR A 283 -38.47 2.53 12.47
C THR A 283 -39.56 1.73 13.17
N LYS A 284 -39.69 0.43 12.87
CA LYS A 284 -40.76 -0.44 13.40
C LYS A 284 -40.46 -1.06 14.75
N TYR A 285 -39.20 -1.38 15.07
CA TYR A 285 -38.86 -2.04 16.34
C TYR A 285 -38.61 -1.03 17.47
N PRO A 286 -39.34 -1.10 18.61
CA PRO A 286 -39.28 -0.07 19.67
C PRO A 286 -37.88 0.09 20.30
N ALA A 287 -37.18 -1.02 20.55
CA ALA A 287 -35.84 -1.00 21.14
C ALA A 287 -34.82 -0.31 20.21
N LEU A 288 -34.80 -0.72 18.93
CA LEU A 288 -33.96 -0.13 17.89
C LEU A 288 -34.28 1.35 17.66
N ARG A 289 -35.56 1.70 17.64
CA ARG A 289 -36.01 3.09 17.50
C ARG A 289 -35.54 3.96 18.66
N ARG A 290 -35.56 3.47 19.90
CA ARG A 290 -35.08 4.21 21.08
C ARG A 290 -33.58 4.50 20.98
N THR A 291 -32.77 3.51 20.60
CA THR A 291 -31.31 3.68 20.41
C THR A 291 -30.99 4.56 19.19
N TYR A 292 -31.79 4.47 18.12
CA TYR A 292 -31.68 5.33 16.96
C TYR A 292 -31.92 6.79 17.31
N LEU A 293 -32.98 7.08 18.08
CA LEU A 293 -33.34 8.45 18.45
C LEU A 293 -32.37 9.09 19.47
N SER A 294 -31.67 8.28 20.29
CA SER A 294 -30.70 8.83 21.26
C SER A 294 -29.43 9.39 20.62
N ASP A 295 -28.87 8.72 19.60
CA ASP A 295 -27.75 9.24 18.81
C ASP A 295 -27.84 8.74 17.36
N VAL A 296 -28.68 9.43 16.58
CA VAL A 296 -28.96 9.13 15.17
C VAL A 296 -27.66 8.99 14.36
N LYS A 297 -26.67 9.86 14.62
CA LYS A 297 -25.45 9.93 13.84
C LYS A 297 -24.52 8.74 14.11
N LEU A 298 -24.30 8.42 15.38
CA LEU A 298 -23.46 7.28 15.75
C LEU A 298 -24.13 5.96 15.36
N PHE A 299 -25.44 5.86 15.57
CA PHE A 299 -26.22 4.69 15.20
C PHE A 299 -26.13 4.41 13.69
N ILE A 300 -26.47 5.39 12.83
CA ILE A 300 -26.40 5.22 11.37
C ILE A 300 -24.99 4.80 10.92
N LYS A 301 -23.95 5.43 11.50
CA LYS A 301 -22.56 5.08 11.16
C LYS A 301 -22.27 3.62 11.47
N ASN A 302 -22.58 3.16 12.67
CA ASN A 302 -22.29 1.80 13.12
C ASN A 302 -23.14 0.77 12.37
N TYR A 303 -24.40 1.09 12.10
CA TYR A 303 -25.30 0.29 11.29
C TYR A 303 -24.75 0.07 9.86
N ILE A 304 -24.34 1.14 9.16
CA ILE A 304 -23.76 1.02 7.82
C ILE A 304 -22.42 0.25 7.86
N LYS A 305 -21.61 0.43 8.90
CA LYS A 305 -20.38 -0.36 9.08
C LYS A 305 -20.68 -1.86 9.23
N ALA A 306 -21.69 -2.21 10.02
CA ALA A 306 -22.10 -3.59 10.23
C ALA A 306 -22.59 -4.22 8.92
N ILE A 307 -23.42 -3.51 8.15
CA ILE A 307 -23.86 -3.98 6.83
C ILE A 307 -22.68 -4.18 5.89
N GLY A 308 -21.79 -3.20 5.79
CA GLY A 308 -20.60 -3.33 4.93
C GLY A 308 -19.71 -4.49 5.38
N PHE A 309 -19.54 -4.69 6.69
CA PHE A 309 -18.78 -5.82 7.23
C PHE A 309 -19.38 -7.16 6.80
N VAL A 310 -20.70 -7.36 6.97
CA VAL A 310 -21.38 -8.59 6.58
C VAL A 310 -21.33 -8.81 5.07
N ALA A 311 -21.53 -7.75 4.29
CA ALA A 311 -21.51 -7.84 2.83
C ALA A 311 -20.12 -8.19 2.27
N ALA A 312 -19.07 -7.58 2.85
CA ALA A 312 -17.69 -7.92 2.53
C ALA A 312 -17.36 -9.37 2.94
N PHE A 313 -17.87 -9.83 4.08
CA PHE A 313 -17.64 -11.19 4.57
C PHE A 313 -18.23 -12.23 3.61
N ALA A 314 -19.49 -12.06 3.24
CA ALA A 314 -20.15 -12.95 2.29
C ALA A 314 -19.44 -12.96 0.93
N THR A 315 -19.00 -11.81 0.42
CA THR A 315 -18.28 -11.75 -0.87
C THR A 315 -16.93 -12.44 -0.80
N MET A 316 -16.17 -12.23 0.28
CA MET A 316 -14.89 -12.91 0.48
C MET A 316 -15.05 -14.42 0.65
N ALA A 317 -16.08 -14.85 1.39
CA ALA A 317 -16.40 -16.26 1.57
C ALA A 317 -16.73 -16.91 0.22
N ALA A 318 -17.57 -16.26 -0.60
CA ALA A 318 -17.91 -16.72 -1.95
C ALA A 318 -16.67 -16.86 -2.86
N ASN A 319 -15.75 -15.87 -2.83
CA ASN A 319 -14.49 -15.97 -3.56
C ASN A 319 -13.61 -17.13 -3.04
N SER A 320 -13.52 -17.30 -1.72
CA SER A 320 -12.68 -18.34 -1.11
C SER A 320 -13.16 -19.77 -1.34
N MET A 321 -14.46 -19.95 -1.52
CA MET A 321 -15.10 -21.23 -1.81
C MET A 321 -15.05 -21.59 -3.30
N ASP A 322 -14.38 -20.78 -4.12
CA ASP A 322 -14.28 -20.97 -5.57
C ASP A 322 -15.66 -21.13 -6.24
N PHE A 323 -16.67 -20.39 -5.73
CA PHE A 323 -18.06 -20.56 -6.13
C PHE A 323 -18.28 -20.38 -7.63
N ILE A 324 -17.47 -19.54 -8.28
CA ILE A 324 -17.54 -19.34 -9.73
C ILE A 324 -16.31 -20.00 -10.40
N PRO A 325 -16.52 -21.03 -11.24
CA PRO A 325 -15.42 -21.73 -11.90
C PRO A 325 -14.79 -20.88 -13.01
N SER A 326 -13.54 -21.20 -13.36
CA SER A 326 -12.78 -20.54 -14.42
C SER A 326 -13.13 -21.11 -15.79
N PHE A 327 -14.27 -20.68 -16.33
CA PHE A 327 -14.72 -21.13 -17.65
C PHE A 327 -13.71 -20.80 -18.76
N GLY A 328 -13.42 -21.80 -19.60
CA GLY A 328 -12.64 -21.65 -20.83
C GLY A 328 -11.13 -21.50 -20.65
N TYR A 329 -10.61 -21.41 -19.42
CA TYR A 329 -9.18 -21.41 -19.13
C TYR A 329 -8.66 -22.84 -18.93
N ARG A 330 -7.56 -23.19 -19.59
CA ARG A 330 -6.87 -24.46 -19.42
C ARG A 330 -5.50 -24.21 -18.80
N ARG A 331 -5.23 -24.81 -17.64
CA ARG A 331 -3.93 -24.67 -16.98
C ARG A 331 -2.86 -25.42 -17.80
N ILE A 332 -1.78 -24.73 -18.13
CA ILE A 332 -0.61 -25.33 -18.79
C ILE A 332 0.21 -26.06 -17.73
N LYS A 333 0.77 -27.23 -18.07
CA LYS A 333 1.58 -28.04 -17.14
C LYS A 333 2.82 -27.24 -16.69
N GLY A 334 2.94 -27.03 -15.38
CA GLY A 334 4.05 -26.28 -14.76
C GLY A 334 3.75 -24.82 -14.37
N ASP A 335 2.51 -24.34 -14.56
CA ASP A 335 2.10 -23.02 -14.07
C ASP A 335 1.80 -23.11 -12.56
N ASP A 336 2.58 -22.48 -11.67
CA ASP A 336 2.50 -22.58 -10.19
C ASP A 336 1.33 -21.81 -9.54
N GLY A 337 0.25 -21.58 -10.30
CA GLY A 337 -0.92 -20.80 -9.85
C GLY A 337 -1.95 -21.54 -8.98
N PRO A 338 -2.93 -20.83 -8.40
CA PRO A 338 -4.10 -21.46 -7.78
C PRO A 338 -4.88 -22.31 -8.81
N SER A 339 -5.54 -23.37 -8.35
CA SER A 339 -6.39 -24.24 -9.19
C SER A 339 -7.45 -23.45 -9.95
N ASN A 340 -8.05 -22.44 -9.31
CA ASN A 340 -8.94 -21.48 -9.93
C ASN A 340 -8.24 -20.13 -10.16
N ILE A 341 -8.12 -19.71 -11.42
CA ILE A 341 -7.54 -18.39 -11.75
C ILE A 341 -8.40 -17.23 -11.23
N ARG A 342 -9.67 -17.45 -10.92
CA ARG A 342 -10.54 -16.43 -10.29
C ARG A 342 -10.27 -16.26 -8.79
N ARG A 343 -9.48 -17.12 -8.17
CA ARG A 343 -9.09 -16.90 -6.77
C ARG A 343 -8.16 -15.69 -6.68
N LEU A 344 -8.52 -14.73 -5.82
CA LEU A 344 -7.66 -13.59 -5.55
C LEU A 344 -6.52 -14.03 -4.62
N PRO A 345 -5.24 -13.78 -4.99
CA PRO A 345 -4.13 -14.21 -4.15
C PRO A 345 -4.07 -13.36 -2.87
N SER A 346 -3.60 -13.95 -1.77
CA SER A 346 -3.49 -13.23 -0.48
C SER A 346 -2.60 -11.98 -0.59
N SER A 347 -1.58 -12.01 -1.47
CA SER A 347 -0.71 -10.85 -1.75
C SER A 347 -1.46 -9.67 -2.36
N PHE A 348 -2.41 -9.92 -3.27
CA PHE A 348 -3.29 -8.88 -3.82
C PHE A 348 -4.17 -8.28 -2.73
N MET A 349 -4.75 -9.12 -1.87
CA MET A 349 -5.59 -8.68 -0.75
C MET A 349 -4.81 -7.84 0.26
N ASP A 350 -3.59 -8.24 0.61
CA ASP A 350 -2.73 -7.47 1.51
C ASP A 350 -2.36 -6.11 0.90
N ALA A 351 -1.99 -6.06 -0.39
CA ALA A 351 -1.70 -4.81 -1.08
C ALA A 351 -2.91 -3.88 -1.14
N LEU A 352 -4.10 -4.43 -1.46
CA LEU A 352 -5.35 -3.69 -1.47
C LEU A 352 -5.70 -3.15 -0.07
N ASN A 353 -5.56 -3.99 0.97
CA ASN A 353 -5.83 -3.60 2.34
C ASN A 353 -4.91 -2.48 2.81
N ILE A 354 -3.60 -2.56 2.52
CA ILE A 354 -2.64 -1.49 2.82
C ILE A 354 -3.04 -0.19 2.11
N TYR A 355 -3.39 -0.27 0.82
CA TYR A 355 -3.80 0.88 0.04
C TYR A 355 -5.08 1.54 0.59
N LEU A 356 -6.13 0.77 0.83
CA LEU A 356 -7.40 1.26 1.37
C LEU A 356 -7.23 1.82 2.79
N PHE A 357 -6.47 1.14 3.64
CA PHE A 357 -6.16 1.61 4.99
C PHE A 357 -5.41 2.94 4.95
N ARG A 358 -4.42 3.11 4.06
CA ARG A 358 -3.70 4.38 3.85
C ARG A 358 -4.66 5.53 3.58
N LEU A 359 -5.62 5.31 2.68
CA LEU A 359 -6.61 6.34 2.32
C LEU A 359 -7.54 6.68 3.49
N ILE A 360 -7.99 5.68 4.24
CA ILE A 360 -8.83 5.92 5.43
C ILE A 360 -8.05 6.71 6.48
N VAL A 361 -6.82 6.29 6.81
CA VAL A 361 -5.99 6.96 7.81
C VAL A 361 -5.71 8.40 7.39
N LEU A 362 -5.35 8.63 6.12
CA LEU A 362 -5.14 9.98 5.58
C LEU A 362 -6.40 10.83 5.69
N SER A 363 -7.56 10.29 5.33
CA SER A 363 -8.83 11.03 5.42
C SER A 363 -9.16 11.42 6.87
N LYS A 364 -8.94 10.52 7.83
CA LYS A 364 -9.21 10.77 9.25
C LYS A 364 -8.20 11.72 9.85
N TRP A 365 -6.92 11.59 9.48
CA TRP A 365 -5.88 12.52 9.90
C TRP A 365 -6.19 13.96 9.48
N ARG A 366 -6.59 14.17 8.23
CA ARG A 366 -6.98 15.50 7.73
C ARG A 366 -8.18 16.08 8.46
N ILE A 367 -9.20 15.26 8.73
CA ILE A 367 -10.36 15.68 9.53
C ILE A 367 -9.94 16.10 10.94
N VAL A 368 -9.08 15.32 11.61
CA VAL A 368 -8.59 15.64 12.95
C VAL A 368 -7.78 16.94 12.94
N LYS A 369 -6.85 17.07 11.99
CA LYS A 369 -5.98 18.24 11.84
C LYS A 369 -6.76 19.54 11.63
N GLU A 370 -7.88 19.50 10.90
CA GLU A 370 -8.69 20.69 10.65
C GLU A 370 -9.69 21.03 11.75
N ASN A 371 -10.17 20.04 12.52
CA ASN A 371 -11.31 20.24 13.42
C ASN A 371 -10.99 20.10 14.92
N HIS A 372 -9.84 19.54 15.28
CA HIS A 372 -9.55 19.25 16.68
C HIS A 372 -8.92 20.48 17.39
N PRO A 373 -9.41 20.89 18.58
CA PRO A 373 -8.98 22.12 19.27
C PRO A 373 -7.46 22.22 19.51
N TRP A 374 -6.79 21.10 19.78
CA TRP A 374 -5.33 21.09 19.97
C TRP A 374 -4.54 21.47 18.71
N PHE A 375 -5.12 21.31 17.51
CA PHE A 375 -4.49 21.71 16.26
C PHE A 375 -4.71 23.19 15.94
N THR A 376 -5.76 23.81 16.48
CA THR A 376 -5.96 25.26 16.42
C THR A 376 -5.05 26.00 17.39
N ILE A 377 -4.76 25.42 18.57
CA ILE A 377 -3.84 25.99 19.58
C ILE A 377 -2.39 26.00 19.07
N LEU A 378 -1.95 24.90 18.47
CA LEU A 378 -0.64 24.77 17.84
C LEU A 378 -0.74 25.29 16.40
N LYS A 379 -0.53 26.60 16.18
CA LYS A 379 -0.56 27.25 14.85
C LYS A 379 -0.03 26.31 13.74
N ILE A 380 -0.75 26.21 12.63
CA ILE A 380 -0.57 25.29 11.48
C ILE A 380 0.90 25.07 11.04
N GLY A 381 1.78 26.06 11.21
CA GLY A 381 3.22 25.95 10.91
C GLY A 381 4.04 25.01 11.82
N SER A 382 3.59 24.67 13.03
CA SER A 382 4.30 23.72 13.92
C SER A 382 4.03 22.27 13.52
N TRP A 383 2.79 21.94 13.13
CA TRP A 383 2.41 20.59 12.70
C TRP A 383 3.09 20.14 11.41
N GLU A 384 3.23 21.04 10.44
CA GLU A 384 3.98 20.73 9.23
C GLU A 384 5.46 20.38 9.52
N ARG A 385 6.05 21.02 10.53
CA ARG A 385 7.42 20.71 10.97
C ARG A 385 7.46 19.35 11.67
N ILE A 386 6.47 19.04 12.51
CA ILE A 386 6.34 17.71 13.15
C ILE A 386 6.15 16.61 12.10
N GLU A 387 5.24 16.79 11.14
CA GLU A 387 5.03 15.84 10.02
C GLU A 387 6.33 15.65 9.22
N SER A 388 7.08 16.73 8.98
CA SER A 388 8.38 16.65 8.30
C SER A 388 9.41 15.88 9.12
N LEU A 389 9.46 16.07 10.44
CA LEU A 389 10.35 15.36 11.35
C LEU A 389 10.05 13.86 11.35
N ILE A 390 8.77 13.48 11.47
CA ILE A 390 8.36 12.07 11.48
C ILE A 390 8.62 11.45 10.09
N MET A 391 8.34 12.17 9.00
CA MET A 391 8.63 11.72 7.63
C MET A 391 10.13 11.44 7.46
N CYS A 392 10.97 12.37 7.93
CA CYS A 392 12.43 12.25 7.94
C CYS A 392 12.88 11.02 8.75
N TYR A 393 12.30 10.79 9.93
CA TYR A 393 12.57 9.57 10.71
C TYR A 393 12.20 8.29 9.95
N GLY A 394 11.12 8.31 9.16
CA GLY A 394 10.76 7.22 8.26
C GLY A 394 11.81 6.97 7.16
N VAL A 395 12.29 8.03 6.50
CA VAL A 395 13.39 7.93 5.51
C VAL A 395 14.66 7.39 6.16
N TRP A 396 15.01 7.86 7.36
CA TRP A 396 16.15 7.34 8.12
C TRP A 396 16.04 5.83 8.38
N LYS A 397 14.85 5.32 8.74
CA LYS A 397 14.61 3.87 8.87
C LYS A 397 14.83 3.12 7.57
N LEU A 398 14.38 3.67 6.44
CA LEU A 398 14.56 3.04 5.13
C LEU A 398 16.03 3.03 4.69
N MET A 399 16.78 4.10 4.91
CA MET A 399 18.23 4.14 4.64
C MET A 399 18.97 3.10 5.47
N ASN A 400 18.61 2.94 6.75
CA ASN A 400 19.20 1.91 7.61
C ASN A 400 18.83 0.48 7.17
N LEU A 401 17.61 0.28 6.66
CA LEU A 401 17.22 -0.99 6.06
C LEU A 401 18.02 -1.27 4.79
N ASN A 402 18.26 -0.24 3.95
CA ASN A 402 19.05 -0.38 2.74
C ASN A 402 20.49 -0.81 3.07
N ASP A 403 21.13 -0.15 4.03
CA ASP A 403 22.45 -0.56 4.51
C ASP A 403 22.50 -2.01 4.99
N TYR A 404 21.46 -2.46 5.69
CA TYR A 404 21.35 -3.84 6.17
C TYR A 404 21.23 -4.82 4.99
N VAL A 405 20.33 -4.53 4.04
CA VAL A 405 20.07 -5.36 2.86
C VAL A 405 21.33 -5.47 2.00
N THR A 406 22.04 -4.37 1.75
CA THR A 406 23.26 -4.36 0.96
C THR A 406 24.38 -5.14 1.65
N LYS A 407 24.51 -5.05 2.99
CA LYS A 407 25.52 -5.81 3.75
C LYS A 407 25.24 -7.32 3.78
N HIS A 408 23.97 -7.73 3.82
CA HIS A 408 23.58 -9.15 3.99
C HIS A 408 23.06 -9.81 2.71
N ARG A 409 23.36 -9.22 1.54
CA ARG A 409 22.86 -9.68 0.25
C ARG A 409 23.34 -11.09 -0.14
N SER A 410 24.49 -11.51 0.39
CA SER A 410 25.08 -12.85 0.16
C SER A 410 25.04 -13.74 1.41
N GLY A 411 24.29 -13.34 2.44
CA GLY A 411 24.22 -14.04 3.72
C GLY A 411 23.03 -15.01 3.85
N PRO A 412 22.72 -15.50 5.07
CA PRO A 412 21.63 -16.46 5.33
C PRO A 412 20.22 -15.91 5.01
N HIS A 413 20.09 -14.62 4.71
CA HIS A 413 18.84 -13.97 4.32
C HIS A 413 18.89 -13.41 2.88
N ALA A 414 19.79 -13.92 2.03
CA ALA A 414 20.06 -13.42 0.69
C ALA A 414 18.81 -13.29 -0.19
N GLU A 415 17.91 -14.27 -0.16
CA GLU A 415 16.69 -14.27 -0.97
C GLU A 415 15.73 -13.14 -0.56
N GLU A 416 15.48 -12.99 0.74
CA GLU A 416 14.61 -11.93 1.26
C GLU A 416 15.22 -10.54 1.05
N CYS A 417 16.53 -10.39 1.27
CA CYS A 417 17.27 -9.16 0.97
C CYS A 417 17.23 -8.81 -0.52
N SER A 418 17.37 -9.80 -1.41
CA SER A 418 17.28 -9.60 -2.85
C SER A 418 15.88 -9.17 -3.28
N ARG A 419 14.83 -9.79 -2.72
CA ARG A 419 13.43 -9.36 -2.93
C ARG A 419 13.22 -7.91 -2.54
N ILE A 420 13.70 -7.50 -1.37
CA ILE A 420 13.55 -6.12 -0.85
C ILE A 420 14.31 -5.12 -1.71
N ALA A 421 15.52 -5.46 -2.16
CA ALA A 421 16.33 -4.61 -3.04
C ALA A 421 15.64 -4.32 -4.40
N LEU A 422 14.72 -5.19 -4.84
CA LEU A 422 13.97 -4.98 -6.08
C LEU A 422 12.81 -3.98 -5.93
N VAL A 423 12.38 -3.65 -4.70
CA VAL A 423 11.28 -2.72 -4.46
C VAL A 423 11.67 -1.31 -4.92
N PRO A 424 10.83 -0.60 -5.72
CA PRO A 424 11.18 0.71 -6.29
C PRO A 424 11.65 1.75 -5.25
N MET A 425 11.02 1.75 -4.07
CA MET A 425 11.39 2.65 -2.97
C MET A 425 12.81 2.38 -2.45
N MET A 426 13.20 1.10 -2.34
CA MET A 426 14.55 0.72 -1.93
C MET A 426 15.57 1.04 -3.00
N ARG A 427 15.28 0.80 -4.28
CA ARG A 427 16.15 1.22 -5.39
C ARG A 427 16.36 2.73 -5.42
N GLY A 428 15.30 3.50 -5.15
CA GLY A 428 15.39 4.95 -5.05
C GLY A 428 16.33 5.39 -3.93
N ILE A 429 16.24 4.76 -2.77
CA ILE A 429 17.10 5.04 -1.61
C ILE A 429 18.53 4.58 -1.84
N ASP A 430 18.72 3.42 -2.46
CA ASP A 430 20.04 2.91 -2.81
C ASP A 430 20.79 3.90 -3.71
N ARG A 431 20.10 4.45 -4.73
CA ARG A 431 20.66 5.51 -5.58
C ARG A 431 20.99 6.81 -4.85
N LEU A 432 20.35 7.09 -3.70
CA LEU A 432 20.68 8.24 -2.86
C LEU A 432 21.91 7.98 -1.98
N MET A 433 22.19 6.72 -1.68
CA MET A 433 23.26 6.29 -0.76
C MET A 433 24.55 5.87 -1.48
N SER A 434 24.43 5.38 -2.73
CA SER A 434 25.54 5.22 -3.69
C SER A 434 25.93 6.56 -4.28
#